data_AF-A0A9W9P9D9-F1
#
_entry.id   AF-A0A9W9P9D9-F1
#
_cell.length_a   1.000
_cell.length_b   1.000
_cell.length_c   1.000
_cell.angle_alpha   90.00
_cell.angle_beta   90.00
_cell.angle_gamma   90.00
#
_symmetry.space_group_name_H-M   'P 1'
#
loop_
_entity.id
_entity.type
_entity.pdbx_description
1 polymer ?
#
loop_
_entity_poly.entity_id
_entity_poly.type
_entity_poly.pdbx_seq_one_letter_code
_entity_poly.pdbx_strand_id
1 'polypeptide(L)'
;MAIQRNQNCPSEADCHCRYFTNYHPFTLLLDPSVSPDTYFDRSKLLFWVIIYIASRRFSDDPTLFTALTTPLKALLWQSISNPPHNWYLVQSVSLFCLWPPPTLSLSEDTTPVLVNIAQTMAMELGLHRPESIQDFSRTKRKLTPDEITEVVRTWSVCYIASQRLASNPPPPRTVAERRSNPVIHQYLFEFCHVHTDI
;
A
#
# COMPACT_ATOMS: atom_id res chain seq x y z
N MET A 1 -14.87 3.29 15.51
CA MET A 1 -14.70 1.95 16.10
C MET A 1 -13.30 1.47 15.70
N ALA A 2 -12.39 1.28 16.67
CA ALA A 2 -11.02 0.89 16.37
C ALA A 2 -10.96 -0.61 16.00
N ILE A 3 -10.18 -0.98 14.98
CA ILE A 3 -9.90 -2.38 14.68
C ILE A 3 -9.06 -2.94 15.83
N GLN A 4 -9.61 -3.90 16.56
CA GLN A 4 -8.90 -4.57 17.66
C GLN A 4 -8.22 -5.81 17.10
N ARG A 5 -6.94 -5.98 17.48
CA ARG A 5 -6.15 -7.14 17.10
C ARG A 5 -6.54 -8.34 17.96
N ASN A 6 -6.64 -9.52 17.37
CA ASN A 6 -6.74 -10.76 18.12
C ASN A 6 -5.54 -11.64 17.79
N GLN A 7 -4.51 -11.58 18.64
CA GLN A 7 -3.25 -12.31 18.45
C GLN A 7 -3.41 -13.85 18.42
N ASN A 8 -4.55 -14.36 18.91
CA ASN A 8 -4.87 -15.79 18.88
C ASN A 8 -5.73 -16.18 17.67
N CYS A 9 -6.00 -15.25 16.76
CA CYS A 9 -6.84 -15.50 15.60
C CYS A 9 -5.99 -16.11 14.47
N PRO A 10 -6.16 -17.40 14.14
CA PRO A 10 -5.39 -18.05 13.07
C PRO A 10 -5.56 -17.34 11.72
N SER A 11 -6.70 -16.65 11.52
CA SER A 11 -6.97 -15.91 10.29
C SER A 11 -6.01 -14.75 10.02
N GLU A 12 -5.47 -14.08 11.06
CA GLU A 12 -4.51 -12.97 10.85
C GLU A 12 -3.18 -13.49 10.28
N ALA A 13 -2.64 -14.57 10.87
CA ALA A 13 -1.41 -15.20 10.41
C ALA A 13 -1.58 -15.83 9.01
N ASP A 14 -2.69 -16.52 8.78
CA ASP A 14 -3.01 -17.11 7.48
C ASP A 14 -3.19 -16.05 6.39
N CYS A 15 -3.87 -14.93 6.70
CA CYS A 15 -3.98 -13.80 5.80
C CYS A 15 -2.61 -13.21 5.47
N HIS A 16 -1.72 -13.05 6.45
CA HIS A 16 -0.36 -12.57 6.20
C HIS A 16 0.39 -13.48 5.22
N CYS A 17 0.43 -14.79 5.46
CA CYS A 17 1.05 -15.75 4.54
C CYS A 17 0.43 -15.67 3.13
N ARG A 18 -0.90 -15.62 3.03
CA ARG A 18 -1.61 -15.52 1.75
C ARG A 18 -1.31 -14.22 1.01
N TYR A 19 -1.06 -13.10 1.70
CA TYR A 19 -0.61 -11.87 1.07
C TYR A 19 0.72 -12.09 0.32
N PHE A 20 1.71 -12.66 1.00
CA PHE A 20 3.04 -12.88 0.42
C PHE A 20 3.03 -13.90 -0.72
N THR A 21 2.15 -14.89 -0.68
CA THR A 21 2.02 -15.85 -1.80
C THR A 21 1.30 -15.26 -3.00
N ASN A 22 0.24 -14.47 -2.80
CA ASN A 22 -0.72 -14.14 -3.87
C ASN A 22 -0.69 -12.68 -4.34
N TYR A 23 -0.11 -11.76 -3.58
CA TYR A 23 -0.19 -10.33 -3.84
C TYR A 23 1.20 -9.67 -3.87
N HIS A 24 2.08 -10.05 -2.95
CA HIS A 24 3.46 -9.54 -2.90
C HIS A 24 4.22 -9.68 -4.22
N PRO A 25 4.15 -10.79 -4.99
CA PRO A 25 4.89 -10.91 -6.25
C PRO A 25 4.59 -9.80 -7.26
N PHE A 26 3.44 -9.14 -7.13
CA PHE A 26 3.06 -8.03 -8.00
C PHE A 26 3.59 -6.68 -7.51
N THR A 27 3.84 -6.45 -6.22
CA THR A 27 4.34 -5.15 -5.72
C THR A 27 5.81 -5.17 -5.34
N LEU A 28 6.28 -6.30 -4.82
CA LEU A 28 7.58 -6.49 -4.17
C LEU A 28 7.87 -5.42 -3.12
N LEU A 29 6.83 -4.84 -2.51
CA LEU A 29 6.94 -3.68 -1.63
C LEU A 29 7.48 -4.05 -0.25
N LEU A 30 7.01 -5.19 0.27
CA LEU A 30 7.23 -5.61 1.65
C LEU A 30 8.30 -6.70 1.73
N ASP A 31 8.76 -7.03 2.92
CA ASP A 31 9.77 -8.06 3.17
C ASP A 31 9.09 -9.31 3.75
N PRO A 32 9.11 -10.46 3.05
CA PRO A 32 8.49 -11.70 3.51
C PRO A 32 9.15 -12.29 4.76
N SER A 33 10.37 -11.88 5.11
CA SER A 33 11.06 -12.33 6.32
C SER A 33 10.55 -11.65 7.59
N VAL A 34 9.82 -10.54 7.45
CA VAL A 34 9.28 -9.78 8.58
C VAL A 34 7.98 -10.40 9.07
N SER A 35 7.87 -10.61 10.38
CA SER A 35 6.70 -11.24 10.99
C SER A 35 5.47 -10.30 10.99
N PRO A 36 4.24 -10.86 11.05
CA PRO A 36 3.02 -10.05 11.18
C PRO A 36 3.05 -9.14 12.41
N ASP A 37 3.59 -9.62 13.54
CA ASP A 37 3.77 -8.84 14.76
C ASP A 37 4.65 -7.63 14.54
N THR A 38 5.80 -7.84 13.90
CA THR A 38 6.73 -6.75 13.58
C THR A 38 6.09 -5.72 12.64
N TYR A 39 5.27 -6.15 11.68
CA TYR A 39 4.51 -5.23 10.84
C TYR A 39 3.48 -4.43 11.63
N PHE A 40 2.76 -5.08 12.56
CA PHE A 40 1.80 -4.40 13.43
C PHE A 40 2.46 -3.34 14.31
N ASP A 41 3.63 -3.67 14.89
CA ASP A 41 4.39 -2.76 15.75
C ASP A 41 4.96 -1.57 14.98
N ARG A 42 5.42 -1.80 13.74
CA ARG A 42 5.92 -0.73 12.85
C ARG A 42 4.79 0.18 12.36
N SER A 43 3.68 -0.39 11.93
CA SER A 43 2.52 0.35 11.44
C SER A 43 1.25 -0.49 11.50
N LYS A 44 0.37 -0.15 12.45
CA LYS A 44 -0.98 -0.75 12.56
C LYS A 44 -1.76 -0.64 11.25
N LEU A 45 -1.69 0.51 10.58
CA LEU A 45 -2.40 0.71 9.33
C LEU A 45 -1.87 -0.24 8.24
N LEU A 46 -0.54 -0.34 8.09
CA LEU A 46 0.06 -1.20 7.07
C LEU A 46 -0.31 -2.66 7.29
N PHE A 47 -0.22 -3.12 8.54
CA PHE A 47 -0.68 -4.44 8.94
C PHE A 47 -2.14 -4.69 8.51
N TRP A 48 -3.06 -3.80 8.87
CA TRP A 48 -4.47 -4.01 8.53
C TRP A 48 -4.74 -3.93 7.02
N VAL A 49 -3.96 -3.16 6.25
CA VAL A 49 -4.02 -3.17 4.79
C VAL A 49 -3.58 -4.53 4.22
N ILE A 50 -2.52 -5.15 4.76
CA ILE A 50 -2.07 -6.49 4.37
C ILE A 50 -3.20 -7.51 4.59
N ILE A 51 -3.78 -7.52 5.79
CA ILE A 51 -4.87 -8.44 6.14
C ILE A 51 -6.10 -8.19 5.26
N TYR A 52 -6.47 -6.92 5.05
CA TYR A 52 -7.56 -6.53 4.17
C TYR A 52 -7.39 -7.07 2.75
N ILE A 53 -6.22 -6.90 2.14
CA ILE A 53 -5.93 -7.39 0.79
C ILE A 53 -6.05 -8.92 0.73
N ALA A 54 -5.47 -9.62 1.70
CA ALA A 54 -5.50 -11.08 1.76
C ALA A 54 -6.91 -11.65 2.03
N SER A 55 -7.70 -10.99 2.87
CA SER A 55 -9.07 -11.41 3.22
C SER A 55 -10.02 -11.47 2.01
N ARG A 56 -9.68 -10.79 0.90
CA ARG A 56 -10.46 -10.82 -0.36
C ARG A 56 -10.61 -12.22 -0.95
N ARG A 57 -9.71 -13.15 -0.61
CA ARG A 57 -9.69 -14.54 -1.06
C ARG A 57 -9.69 -15.52 0.12
N PHE A 58 -10.08 -15.07 1.30
CA PHE A 58 -10.08 -15.90 2.49
C PHE A 58 -11.41 -16.67 2.58
N SER A 59 -11.35 -17.95 2.18
CA SER A 59 -12.49 -18.87 2.21
C SER A 59 -12.95 -19.20 3.61
N ASP A 60 -12.05 -19.15 4.58
CA ASP A 60 -12.26 -19.70 5.92
C ASP A 60 -13.05 -18.70 6.80
N ASP A 61 -12.99 -17.40 6.48
CA ASP A 61 -13.88 -16.37 6.97
C ASP A 61 -14.21 -15.35 5.84
N PRO A 62 -15.28 -15.59 5.07
CA PRO A 62 -15.67 -14.70 3.97
C PRO A 62 -16.21 -13.33 4.45
N THR A 63 -16.53 -13.19 5.74
CA THR A 63 -17.07 -11.95 6.31
C THR A 63 -15.98 -10.96 6.70
N LEU A 64 -14.75 -11.45 6.92
CA LEU A 64 -13.58 -10.67 7.35
C LEU A 64 -13.33 -9.45 6.45
N PHE A 65 -13.38 -9.63 5.13
CA PHE A 65 -13.18 -8.53 4.17
C PHE A 65 -14.19 -7.39 4.38
N THR A 66 -15.48 -7.74 4.49
CA THR A 66 -16.55 -6.76 4.71
C THR A 66 -16.44 -6.10 6.09
N ALA A 67 -16.08 -6.88 7.11
CA ALA A 67 -15.89 -6.39 8.47
C ALA A 67 -14.73 -5.39 8.59
N LEU A 68 -13.64 -5.59 7.82
CA LEU A 68 -12.47 -4.71 7.82
C LEU A 68 -12.66 -3.43 6.99
N THR A 69 -13.48 -3.46 5.94
CA THR A 69 -13.54 -2.37 4.95
C THR A 69 -13.80 -0.99 5.57
N THR A 70 -14.86 -0.85 6.38
CA THR A 70 -15.24 0.45 6.96
C THR A 70 -14.27 0.90 8.05
N PRO A 71 -13.91 0.07 9.04
CA PRO A 71 -12.92 0.43 10.05
C PRO A 71 -11.55 0.77 9.47
N LEU A 72 -11.10 0.07 8.41
CA LEU A 72 -9.83 0.33 7.77
C LEU A 72 -9.80 1.68 7.06
N LYS A 73 -10.87 2.02 6.33
CA LYS A 73 -10.99 3.36 5.72
C LYS A 73 -10.91 4.46 6.79
N ALA A 74 -11.58 4.27 7.93
CA ALA A 74 -11.52 5.23 9.03
C ALA A 74 -10.10 5.37 9.60
N LEU A 75 -9.40 4.25 9.84
CA LEU A 75 -8.01 4.25 10.32
C LEU A 75 -7.06 4.91 9.31
N LEU A 76 -7.28 4.67 8.01
CA LEU A 76 -6.50 5.25 6.92
C LEU A 76 -6.63 6.77 6.91
N TRP A 77 -7.85 7.30 6.91
CA TRP A 77 -8.09 8.75 6.94
C TRP A 77 -7.57 9.39 8.24
N GLN A 78 -7.76 8.72 9.37
CA GLN A 78 -7.18 9.17 10.64
C GLN A 78 -5.65 9.27 10.56
N SER A 79 -4.98 8.30 9.94
CA SER A 79 -3.52 8.31 9.82
C SER A 79 -3.03 9.43 8.89
N ILE A 80 -3.75 9.68 7.79
CA ILE A 80 -3.48 10.80 6.87
C ILE A 80 -3.59 12.15 7.59
N SER A 81 -4.59 12.35 8.43
CA SER A 81 -4.81 13.62 9.11
C SER A 81 -3.88 13.88 10.30
N ASN A 82 -3.03 12.92 10.70
CA ASN A 82 -2.19 13.00 11.90
C ASN A 82 -0.69 12.90 11.57
N PRO A 83 0.00 14.03 11.32
CA PRO A 83 1.47 14.05 11.19
C PRO A 83 2.18 13.76 12.54
N PRO A 84 3.46 13.34 12.54
CA PRO A 84 4.34 13.20 11.38
C PRO A 84 4.05 11.95 10.55
N HIS A 85 4.09 12.09 9.22
CA HIS A 85 3.96 10.98 8.29
C HIS A 85 5.29 10.24 8.10
N ASN A 86 5.21 9.00 7.62
CA ASN A 86 6.36 8.15 7.34
C ASN A 86 6.09 7.28 6.09
N TRP A 87 7.11 6.57 5.61
CA TRP A 87 6.96 5.72 4.43
C TRP A 87 5.95 4.59 4.64
N TYR A 88 5.73 4.08 5.86
CA TYR A 88 4.72 3.03 6.09
C TYR A 88 3.29 3.53 5.80
N LEU A 89 3.01 4.81 6.06
CA LEU A 89 1.74 5.42 5.67
C LEU A 89 1.62 5.48 4.14
N VAL A 90 2.67 5.91 3.43
CA VAL A 90 2.70 5.91 1.96
C VAL A 90 2.45 4.50 1.41
N GLN A 91 3.17 3.50 1.92
CA GLN A 91 3.00 2.09 1.55
C GLN A 91 1.56 1.63 1.76
N SER A 92 0.97 1.97 2.91
CA SER A 92 -0.40 1.58 3.25
C SER A 92 -1.41 2.15 2.27
N VAL A 93 -1.32 3.45 1.98
CA VAL A 93 -2.25 4.12 1.07
C VAL A 93 -2.05 3.61 -0.36
N SER A 94 -0.81 3.46 -0.82
CA SER A 94 -0.52 2.92 -2.16
C SER A 94 -1.04 1.48 -2.34
N LEU A 95 -0.82 0.60 -1.35
CA LEU A 95 -1.35 -0.77 -1.39
C LEU A 95 -2.89 -0.78 -1.39
N PHE A 96 -3.53 0.04 -0.54
CA PHE A 96 -4.98 0.15 -0.53
C PHE A 96 -5.54 0.59 -1.90
N CYS A 97 -4.88 1.55 -2.56
CA CYS A 97 -5.27 2.04 -3.88
C CYS A 97 -5.03 1.04 -5.03
N LEU A 98 -4.09 0.10 -4.87
CA LEU A 98 -3.89 -0.99 -5.83
C LEU A 98 -4.96 -2.09 -5.72
N TRP A 99 -5.58 -2.22 -4.54
CA TRP A 99 -6.67 -3.16 -4.29
C TRP A 99 -7.83 -2.51 -3.52
N PRO A 100 -8.51 -1.49 -4.08
CA PRO A 100 -9.58 -0.79 -3.38
C PRO A 100 -10.77 -1.72 -3.14
N PRO A 101 -11.75 -1.35 -2.30
CA PRO A 101 -13.02 -2.09 -2.21
C PRO A 101 -13.80 -2.00 -3.52
N PRO A 102 -14.77 -2.91 -3.78
CA PRO A 102 -15.77 -2.68 -4.81
C PRO A 102 -16.57 -1.42 -4.46
N THR A 103 -16.67 -0.48 -5.40
CA THR A 103 -17.54 0.70 -5.28
C THR A 103 -18.71 0.55 -6.25
N LEU A 104 -19.88 1.06 -5.89
CA LEU A 104 -21.08 0.95 -6.74
C LEU A 104 -21.17 2.12 -7.74
N SER A 105 -20.40 3.18 -7.52
CA SER A 105 -20.32 4.35 -8.38
C SER A 105 -18.91 4.96 -8.42
N LEU A 106 -18.68 5.83 -9.42
CA LEU A 106 -17.45 6.63 -9.52
C LEU A 106 -17.37 7.71 -8.42
N SER A 107 -18.50 8.21 -7.92
CA SER A 107 -18.53 9.23 -6.86
C SER A 107 -18.15 8.66 -5.48
N GLU A 108 -18.26 7.35 -5.29
CA GLU A 108 -17.80 6.64 -4.08
C GLU A 108 -16.32 6.26 -4.15
N ASP A 109 -15.69 6.37 -5.32
CA ASP A 109 -14.29 6.00 -5.52
C ASP A 109 -13.34 7.10 -5.01
N THR A 110 -12.77 6.85 -3.83
CA THR A 110 -11.78 7.74 -3.21
C THR A 110 -10.34 7.45 -3.67
N THR A 111 -10.14 6.44 -4.53
CA THR A 111 -8.80 6.04 -5.01
C THR A 111 -8.03 7.20 -5.64
N PRO A 112 -8.62 8.07 -6.51
CA PRO A 112 -7.88 9.19 -7.08
C PRO A 112 -7.37 10.19 -6.03
N VAL A 113 -8.19 10.49 -5.04
CA VAL A 113 -7.81 11.40 -3.94
C VAL A 113 -6.70 10.77 -3.10
N LEU A 114 -6.85 9.49 -2.75
CA LEU A 114 -5.89 8.78 -1.92
C LEU A 114 -4.52 8.61 -2.58
N VAL A 115 -4.47 8.32 -3.89
CA VAL A 115 -3.21 8.21 -4.61
C VAL A 115 -2.48 9.56 -4.69
N ASN A 116 -3.20 10.65 -4.95
CA ASN A 116 -2.61 11.98 -4.94
C ASN A 116 -2.04 12.32 -3.54
N ILE A 117 -2.77 12.02 -2.47
CA ILE A 117 -2.28 12.20 -1.10
C ILE A 117 -1.01 11.36 -0.85
N ALA A 118 -0.99 10.09 -1.28
CA ALA A 118 0.20 9.24 -1.15
C ALA A 118 1.41 9.81 -1.89
N GLN A 119 1.23 10.31 -3.11
CA GLN A 119 2.30 10.93 -3.89
C GLN A 119 2.82 12.21 -3.23
N THR A 120 1.92 13.09 -2.76
CA THR A 120 2.31 14.30 -2.04
C THR A 120 3.12 13.95 -0.79
N MET A 121 2.64 13.03 0.05
CA MET A 121 3.39 12.57 1.23
C MET A 121 4.75 11.97 0.86
N ALA A 122 4.82 11.18 -0.21
CA ALA A 122 6.07 10.60 -0.67
C ALA A 122 7.08 11.66 -1.14
N MET A 123 6.59 12.73 -1.79
CA MET A 123 7.44 13.85 -2.20
C MET A 123 7.91 14.68 -1.01
N GLU A 124 7.02 14.99 -0.06
CA GLU A 124 7.36 15.71 1.18
C GLU A 124 8.38 14.95 2.04
N LEU A 125 8.32 13.61 2.03
CA LEU A 125 9.30 12.75 2.69
C LEU A 125 10.60 12.55 1.89
N GLY A 126 10.70 13.08 0.67
CA GLY A 126 11.88 12.94 -0.19
C GLY A 126 12.05 11.55 -0.81
N LEU A 127 11.03 10.69 -0.81
CA LEU A 127 11.15 9.30 -1.29
C LEU A 127 11.51 9.19 -2.78
N HIS A 128 11.14 10.20 -3.56
CA HIS A 128 11.45 10.35 -4.98
C HIS A 128 12.92 10.69 -5.27
N ARG A 129 13.72 11.05 -4.24
CA ARG A 129 15.15 11.33 -4.34
C ARG A 129 15.89 10.70 -3.16
N PRO A 130 16.06 9.37 -3.12
CA PRO A 130 16.67 8.66 -1.98
C PRO A 130 18.07 9.18 -1.62
N GLU A 131 18.87 9.55 -2.63
CA GLU A 131 20.23 10.08 -2.46
C GLU A 131 20.28 11.47 -1.82
N SER A 132 19.23 12.26 -2.02
CA SER A 132 19.07 13.62 -1.51
C SER A 132 17.97 13.74 -0.47
N ILE A 133 17.57 12.62 0.17
CA ILE A 133 16.41 12.61 1.09
C ILE A 133 16.58 13.57 2.28
N GLN A 134 17.83 13.88 2.64
CA GLN A 134 18.15 14.84 3.70
C GLN A 134 17.64 16.26 3.40
N ASP A 135 17.45 16.63 2.12
CA ASP A 135 16.95 17.95 1.72
C ASP A 135 15.47 18.12 2.07
N PHE A 136 14.78 17.02 2.35
CA PHE A 136 13.36 16.93 2.72
C PHE A 136 13.16 16.70 4.23
N SER A 137 14.25 16.50 4.99
CA SER A 137 14.20 16.24 6.42
C SER A 137 14.77 17.40 7.22
N ARG A 138 14.10 17.76 8.33
CA ARG A 138 14.65 18.71 9.31
C ARG A 138 15.88 18.18 10.03
N THR A 139 16.03 16.86 10.10
CA THR A 139 17.14 16.18 10.76
C THR A 139 18.05 15.56 9.70
N LYS A 140 19.32 15.98 9.69
CA LYS A 140 20.33 15.42 8.79
C LYS A 140 20.67 14.00 9.24
N ARG A 141 20.18 13.02 8.50
CA ARG A 141 20.49 11.59 8.68
C ARG A 141 20.67 10.95 7.32
N LYS A 142 21.74 10.17 7.16
CA LYS A 142 21.91 9.31 5.99
C LYS A 142 21.10 8.03 6.18
N LEU A 143 20.45 7.58 5.12
CA LEU A 143 19.79 6.28 5.10
C LEU A 143 20.84 5.17 5.09
N THR A 144 20.50 4.08 5.77
CA THR A 144 21.20 2.80 5.59
C THR A 144 20.86 2.20 4.21
N PRO A 145 21.66 1.26 3.68
CA PRO A 145 21.35 0.59 2.41
C PRO A 145 19.97 -0.06 2.37
N ASP A 146 19.53 -0.66 3.49
CA ASP A 146 18.21 -1.26 3.61
C ASP A 146 17.09 -0.22 3.54
N GLU A 147 17.29 0.94 4.18
CA GLU A 147 16.34 2.05 4.10
C GLU A 147 16.29 2.68 2.70
N ILE A 148 17.41 2.78 1.99
CA ILE A 148 17.42 3.22 0.59
C ILE A 148 16.55 2.27 -0.25
N THR A 149 16.74 0.97 -0.06
CA THR A 149 15.95 -0.06 -0.75
C THR A 149 14.45 0.09 -0.44
N GLU A 150 14.10 0.32 0.82
CA GLU A 150 12.72 0.53 1.26
C GLU A 150 12.11 1.79 0.65
N VAL A 151 12.87 2.88 0.62
CA VAL A 151 12.45 4.16 0.03
C VAL A 151 12.19 4.01 -1.47
N VAL A 152 13.12 3.37 -2.20
CA VAL A 152 12.98 3.11 -3.64
C VAL A 152 11.74 2.28 -3.90
N ARG A 153 11.56 1.14 -3.22
CA ARG A 153 10.36 0.29 -3.37
C ARG A 153 9.07 1.07 -3.11
N THR A 154 9.06 1.86 -2.05
CA THR A 154 7.89 2.67 -1.66
C THR A 154 7.55 3.70 -2.73
N TRP A 155 8.55 4.43 -3.22
CA TRP A 155 8.36 5.40 -4.29
C TRP A 155 7.88 4.73 -5.59
N SER A 156 8.51 3.64 -6.01
CA SER A 156 8.12 2.90 -7.21
C SER A 156 6.66 2.47 -7.15
N VAL A 157 6.22 1.84 -6.05
CA VAL A 157 4.83 1.37 -5.93
C VAL A 157 3.84 2.53 -5.87
N CYS A 158 4.20 3.63 -5.17
CA CYS A 158 3.39 4.83 -5.13
C CYS A 158 3.21 5.45 -6.53
N TYR A 159 4.29 5.56 -7.28
CA TYR A 159 4.30 6.07 -8.64
C TYR A 159 3.46 5.19 -9.58
N ILE A 160 3.64 3.87 -9.52
CA ILE A 160 2.85 2.91 -10.31
C ILE A 160 1.36 3.04 -10.01
N ALA A 161 0.98 3.19 -8.74
CA ALA A 161 -0.42 3.39 -8.37
C ALA A 161 -1.02 4.65 -9.01
N SER A 162 -0.23 5.71 -9.17
CA SER A 162 -0.63 6.95 -9.86
C SER A 162 -0.72 6.80 -11.37
N GLN A 163 0.29 6.21 -12.00
CA GLN A 163 0.29 5.97 -13.45
C GLN A 163 -0.92 5.14 -13.87
N ARG A 164 -1.32 4.16 -13.05
CA ARG A 164 -2.51 3.35 -13.31
C ARG A 164 -3.81 4.14 -13.38
N LEU A 165 -3.94 5.17 -12.55
CA LEU A 165 -5.11 6.06 -12.61
C LEU A 165 -5.07 6.96 -13.84
N ALA A 166 -3.88 7.42 -14.23
CA ALA A 166 -3.70 8.31 -15.38
C ALA A 166 -3.86 7.60 -16.73
N SER A 167 -3.30 6.38 -16.89
CA SER A 167 -3.25 5.67 -18.18
C SER A 167 -4.50 4.84 -18.50
N ASN A 168 -5.35 4.53 -17.52
CA ASN A 168 -6.58 3.74 -17.70
C ASN A 168 -7.69 4.20 -16.75
N PRO A 169 -8.43 5.28 -17.06
CA PRO A 169 -9.62 5.61 -16.29
C PRO A 169 -10.56 4.39 -16.30
N PRO A 170 -11.04 3.91 -15.14
CA PRO A 170 -11.99 2.82 -15.07
C PRO A 170 -13.18 2.98 -16.03
N PRO A 171 -13.56 1.97 -16.84
CA PRO A 171 -14.98 1.83 -17.19
C PRO A 171 -15.76 1.58 -15.87
N PRO A 172 -17.07 1.88 -15.78
CA PRO A 172 -17.86 1.63 -14.58
C PRO A 172 -17.74 0.14 -14.17
N ARG A 173 -16.97 -0.13 -13.11
CA ARG A 173 -16.34 -1.45 -12.90
C ARG A 173 -17.32 -2.44 -12.26
N THR A 174 -17.60 -3.55 -12.92
CA THR A 174 -18.22 -4.74 -12.29
C THR A 174 -17.14 -5.63 -11.64
N VAL A 175 -17.56 -6.39 -10.61
CA VAL A 175 -16.71 -7.14 -9.65
C VAL A 175 -15.72 -8.14 -10.28
N ALA A 176 -15.86 -8.50 -11.56
CA ALA A 176 -15.17 -9.62 -12.19
C ALA A 176 -13.72 -9.34 -12.66
N GLU A 177 -13.34 -8.10 -12.95
CA GLU A 177 -12.07 -7.79 -13.66
C GLU A 177 -10.83 -7.65 -12.76
N ARG A 178 -10.98 -7.72 -11.42
CA ARG A 178 -9.83 -7.62 -10.48
C ARG A 178 -9.06 -8.93 -10.28
N ARG A 179 -9.30 -9.95 -11.10
CA ARG A 179 -8.88 -11.35 -10.81
C ARG A 179 -7.40 -11.66 -11.14
N SER A 180 -6.76 -10.93 -12.05
CA SER A 180 -5.34 -11.09 -12.41
C SER A 180 -4.75 -9.72 -12.79
N ASN A 181 -3.63 -9.29 -12.20
CA ASN A 181 -3.08 -7.95 -12.44
C ASN A 181 -1.67 -7.98 -13.08
N PRO A 182 -1.55 -8.31 -14.38
CA PRO A 182 -0.26 -8.40 -15.06
C PRO A 182 0.44 -7.04 -15.31
N VAL A 183 -0.25 -5.92 -15.06
CA VAL A 183 0.24 -4.60 -15.49
C VAL A 183 1.31 -4.03 -14.53
N ILE A 184 1.52 -4.57 -13.31
CA ILE A 184 2.52 -3.99 -12.39
C ILE A 184 3.95 -4.22 -12.91
N HIS A 185 4.22 -5.37 -13.53
CA HIS A 185 5.54 -5.66 -14.11
C HIS A 185 5.90 -4.71 -15.25
N GLN A 186 4.93 -4.31 -16.07
CA GLN A 186 5.16 -3.35 -17.15
C GLN A 186 5.56 -1.97 -16.59
N TYR A 187 4.86 -1.49 -15.56
CA TYR A 187 5.21 -0.20 -14.96
C TYR A 187 6.49 -0.24 -14.13
N LEU A 188 6.86 -1.40 -13.54
CA LEU A 188 8.18 -1.59 -12.92
C LEU A 188 9.30 -1.49 -13.97
N PHE A 189 9.10 -2.06 -15.16
CA PHE A 189 10.04 -1.92 -16.27
C PHE A 189 10.16 -0.47 -16.76
N GLU A 190 9.03 0.23 -16.93
CA GLU A 190 9.01 1.66 -17.29
C GLU A 190 9.67 2.53 -16.22
N PHE A 191 9.44 2.26 -14.92
CA PHE A 191 10.11 2.95 -13.82
C PHE A 191 11.63 2.74 -13.84
N CYS A 192 12.09 1.51 -14.06
CA CYS A 192 13.52 1.24 -14.23
C CYS A 192 14.08 2.03 -15.43
N HIS A 193 13.41 2.04 -16.57
CA HIS A 193 13.87 2.76 -17.77
C HIS A 193 13.96 4.28 -17.55
N VAL A 194 12.97 4.89 -16.87
CA VAL A 194 12.94 6.33 -16.62
C VAL A 194 14.00 6.77 -15.59
N HIS A 195 14.46 5.87 -14.72
CA HIS A 195 15.37 6.19 -13.61
C HIS A 195 16.77 5.57 -13.71
N THR A 196 17.08 4.77 -14.74
CA THR A 196 18.45 4.32 -15.04
C THR A 196 19.25 5.26 -15.96
N ASP A 197 18.62 6.33 -16.48
CA ASP A 197 19.26 7.36 -17.32
C ASP A 197 19.68 8.62 -16.53
N ILE A 198 20.00 8.48 -15.24
CA ILE A 198 20.59 9.54 -14.39
C ILE A 198 21.94 9.08 -13.83
#